data_AF-A0A8X7C0Y5-F1
#
_entry.id   AF-A0A8X7C0Y5-F1
#
_cell.length_a   1.000
_cell.length_b   1.000
_cell.length_c   1.000
_cell.angle_alpha   90.00
_cell.angle_beta   90.00
_cell.angle_gamma   90.00
#
_symmetry.space_group_name_H-M   'P 1'
#
loop_
_entity.id
_entity.type
_entity.pdbx_description
1 polymer ?
#
loop_
_entity_poly.entity_id
_entity_poly.type
_entity_poly.pdbx_seq_one_letter_code
_entity_poly.pdbx_strand_id
1 'polypeptide(L)'
;LLKSVNAKDPEPIADFGTRPMGQNFDVFTLKEMLRVYSNTVSSYALSEGALTQDNAKDLAMRYVDIMEKQAKKNVKQGDPTSKYPAIGDGILEFFKSVSTVDVDKVWKIAIYFGSEWLLTAAETSRPTG
;
A
#
# COMPACT_ATOMS: atom_id res chain seq x y z
N LEU A 1 -8.88 6.92 3.20
CA LEU A 1 -9.20 6.37 1.87
C LEU A 1 -10.71 6.13 1.68
N LEU A 2 -11.34 5.29 2.50
CA LEU A 2 -12.75 4.88 2.32
C LEU A 2 -13.74 6.05 2.45
N LYS A 3 -13.50 6.96 3.40
CA LYS A 3 -14.26 8.21 3.54
C LYS A 3 -14.12 9.16 2.35
N SER A 4 -12.99 9.15 1.63
CA SER A 4 -12.74 10.06 0.51
C SER A 4 -13.37 9.61 -0.81
N VAL A 5 -13.90 8.38 -0.88
CA VAL A 5 -14.60 7.84 -2.07
C VAL A 5 -16.09 7.63 -1.84
N ASN A 6 -16.64 8.16 -0.73
CA ASN A 6 -18.05 8.03 -0.36
C ASN A 6 -18.56 6.57 -0.39
N ALA A 7 -17.73 5.62 0.08
CA ALA A 7 -18.10 4.21 0.14
C ALA A 7 -19.32 4.03 1.06
N LYS A 8 -20.44 3.54 0.51
CA LYS A 8 -21.68 3.30 1.27
C LYS A 8 -21.50 2.27 2.39
N ASP A 9 -20.60 1.32 2.19
CA ASP A 9 -20.27 0.28 3.17
C ASP A 9 -18.74 0.01 3.15
N PRO A 10 -17.96 0.73 3.97
CA PRO A 10 -16.50 0.65 3.94
C PRO A 10 -15.94 -0.54 4.73
N GLU A 11 -16.72 -1.14 5.62
CA GLU A 11 -16.26 -2.21 6.53
C GLU A 11 -15.77 -3.45 5.79
N PRO A 12 -16.50 -4.01 4.81
CA PRO A 12 -16.04 -5.18 4.06
C PRO A 12 -14.71 -4.96 3.32
N ILE A 13 -14.48 -3.74 2.84
CA ILE A 13 -13.23 -3.36 2.15
C ILE A 13 -12.07 -3.36 3.13
N ALA A 14 -12.29 -2.74 4.29
CA ALA A 14 -11.30 -2.69 5.35
C ALA A 14 -10.97 -4.10 5.84
N ASP A 15 -12.01 -4.88 6.17
CA ASP A 15 -11.86 -6.26 6.66
C ASP A 15 -11.07 -7.12 5.68
N PHE A 16 -11.36 -7.05 4.38
CA PHE A 16 -10.63 -7.86 3.40
C PHE A 16 -9.15 -7.48 3.31
N GLY A 17 -8.85 -6.18 3.31
CA GLY A 17 -7.47 -5.68 3.23
C GLY A 17 -6.67 -5.91 4.51
N THR A 18 -7.31 -5.85 5.69
CA THR A 18 -6.60 -5.85 6.98
C THR A 18 -6.71 -7.16 7.75
N ARG A 19 -7.67 -8.04 7.44
CA ARG A 19 -7.76 -9.37 8.08
C ARG A 19 -6.45 -10.17 7.98
N PRO A 20 -5.73 -10.17 6.84
CA PRO A 20 -4.42 -10.83 6.75
C PRO A 20 -3.37 -10.26 7.71
N MET A 21 -3.44 -8.96 8.02
CA MET A 21 -2.55 -8.32 8.99
C MET A 21 -2.73 -8.89 10.37
N GLY A 22 -3.97 -8.98 10.87
CA GLY A 22 -4.25 -9.47 12.22
C GLY A 22 -3.76 -10.89 12.50
N GLN A 23 -3.51 -11.67 11.44
CA GLN A 23 -3.03 -13.04 11.54
C GLN A 23 -1.50 -13.17 11.45
N ASN A 24 -0.82 -12.18 10.86
CA ASN A 24 0.60 -12.30 10.48
C ASN A 24 1.41 -11.02 10.74
N PHE A 25 0.93 -10.09 11.58
CA PHE A 25 1.62 -8.82 11.81
C PHE A 25 2.98 -9.01 12.48
N ASP A 26 3.05 -9.93 13.43
CA ASP A 26 4.23 -10.12 14.27
C ASP A 26 5.42 -10.74 13.53
N VAL A 27 5.19 -11.34 12.36
CA VAL A 27 6.26 -11.96 11.56
C VAL A 27 6.89 -10.99 10.57
N PHE A 28 6.40 -9.75 10.45
CA PHE A 28 6.87 -8.80 9.43
C PHE A 28 7.91 -7.83 9.99
N THR A 29 9.09 -7.87 9.39
CA THR A 29 10.09 -6.81 9.44
C THR A 29 9.65 -5.60 8.62
N LEU A 30 10.32 -4.47 8.82
CA LEU A 30 10.12 -3.26 8.00
C LEU A 30 10.30 -3.54 6.50
N LYS A 31 11.24 -4.40 6.13
CA LYS A 31 11.51 -4.77 4.74
C LYS A 31 10.31 -5.49 4.10
N GLU A 32 9.67 -6.38 4.84
CA GLU A 32 8.49 -7.13 4.37
C GLU A 32 7.28 -6.21 4.24
N MET A 33 7.06 -5.31 5.20
CA MET A 33 6.01 -4.29 5.07
C MET A 33 6.23 -3.40 3.83
N LEU A 34 7.46 -2.92 3.60
CA LEU A 34 7.80 -2.12 2.42
C LEU A 34 7.59 -2.90 1.12
N ARG A 35 7.87 -4.20 1.11
CA ARG A 35 7.61 -5.07 -0.04
C ARG A 35 6.12 -5.17 -0.32
N VAL A 36 5.29 -5.43 0.68
CA VAL A 36 3.83 -5.49 0.49
C VAL A 36 3.32 -4.19 -0.13
N TYR A 37 3.71 -3.04 0.41
CA TYR A 37 3.26 -1.76 -0.12
C TYR A 37 3.73 -1.53 -1.56
N SER A 38 5.01 -1.79 -1.85
CA SER A 38 5.58 -1.58 -3.18
C SER A 38 4.96 -2.52 -4.23
N ASN A 39 4.75 -3.79 -3.87
CA ASN A 39 4.10 -4.76 -4.74
C ASN A 39 2.62 -4.43 -4.95
N THR A 40 1.90 -4.03 -3.91
CA THR A 40 0.49 -3.61 -4.02
C THR A 40 0.36 -2.47 -5.02
N VAL A 41 1.22 -1.47 -4.89
CA VAL A 41 1.24 -0.29 -5.76
C VAL A 41 1.58 -0.68 -7.20
N SER A 42 2.57 -1.54 -7.39
CA SER A 42 3.01 -1.99 -8.71
C SER A 42 1.97 -2.85 -9.41
N SER A 43 1.40 -3.84 -8.71
CA SER A 43 0.34 -4.71 -9.21
C SER A 43 -0.92 -3.94 -9.58
N TYR A 44 -1.32 -2.97 -8.74
CA TYR A 44 -2.42 -2.08 -9.06
C TYR A 44 -2.13 -1.22 -10.29
N ALA A 45 -0.99 -0.53 -10.32
CA ALA A 45 -0.64 0.35 -11.42
C ALA A 45 -0.51 -0.41 -12.76
N LEU A 46 -0.01 -1.65 -12.73
CA LEU A 46 0.03 -2.52 -13.89
C LEU A 46 -1.39 -2.92 -14.34
N SER A 47 -2.26 -3.31 -13.40
CA SER A 47 -3.64 -3.73 -13.72
C SER A 47 -4.49 -2.62 -14.33
N GLU A 48 -4.22 -1.37 -13.97
CA GLU A 48 -4.91 -0.18 -14.50
C GLU A 48 -4.24 0.35 -15.77
N GLY A 49 -3.19 -0.31 -16.27
CA GLY A 49 -2.43 0.13 -17.46
C GLY A 49 -1.61 1.40 -17.23
N ALA A 50 -1.50 1.87 -15.98
CA ALA A 50 -0.71 3.04 -15.62
C ALA A 50 0.79 2.74 -15.63
N LEU A 51 1.19 1.52 -15.24
CA LEU A 51 2.59 1.05 -15.26
C LEU A 51 2.87 0.30 -16.57
N THR A 52 3.83 0.79 -17.34
CA THR A 52 4.38 0.19 -18.58
C THR A 52 5.88 0.04 -18.46
N GLN A 53 6.50 -0.72 -19.37
CA GLN A 53 7.97 -0.82 -19.40
C GLN A 53 8.65 0.54 -19.63
N ASP A 54 8.03 1.40 -20.45
CA ASP A 54 8.58 2.70 -20.82
C ASP A 54 8.55 3.73 -19.68
N ASN A 55 7.58 3.62 -18.76
CA ASN A 55 7.40 4.59 -17.68
C ASN A 55 7.73 4.03 -16.28
N ALA A 56 8.18 2.78 -16.18
CA ALA A 56 8.44 2.11 -14.91
C ALA A 56 9.44 2.88 -14.03
N LYS A 57 10.51 3.41 -14.62
CA LYS A 57 11.51 4.19 -13.91
C LYS A 57 10.93 5.50 -13.37
N ASP A 58 10.20 6.23 -14.19
CA ASP A 58 9.63 7.52 -13.81
C ASP A 58 8.54 7.37 -12.74
N LEU A 59 7.74 6.30 -12.83
CA LEU A 59 6.76 5.96 -11.80
C LEU A 59 7.41 5.56 -10.48
N ALA A 60 8.49 4.77 -10.53
CA ALA A 60 9.23 4.40 -9.32
C ALA A 60 9.84 5.65 -8.64
N MET A 61 10.43 6.56 -9.41
CA MET A 61 10.94 7.84 -8.89
C MET A 61 9.81 8.68 -8.28
N ARG A 62 8.67 8.80 -8.97
CA ARG A 62 7.50 9.52 -8.44
C ARG A 62 6.98 8.92 -7.15
N TYR A 63 6.94 7.59 -7.05
CA TYR A 63 6.56 6.90 -5.81
C TYR A 63 7.49 7.28 -4.66
N VAL A 64 8.81 7.23 -4.89
CA VAL A 64 9.80 7.62 -3.89
C VAL A 64 9.66 9.08 -3.47
N ASP A 65 9.50 10.01 -4.42
CA ASP A 65 9.33 11.43 -4.15
C ASP A 65 8.09 11.72 -3.28
N ILE A 66 6.97 11.06 -3.59
CA ILE A 66 5.73 11.19 -2.82
C ILE A 66 5.91 10.66 -1.40
N MET A 67 6.55 9.48 -1.26
CA MET A 67 6.82 8.88 0.04
C MET A 67 7.75 9.75 0.89
N GLU A 68 8.80 10.32 0.29
CA GLU A 68 9.71 11.23 0.97
C GLU A 68 9.00 12.52 1.42
N LYS A 69 8.16 13.08 0.56
CA LYS A 69 7.36 14.27 0.88
C LYS A 69 6.41 14.01 2.05
N GLN A 70 5.71 12.87 2.07
CA GLN A 70 4.84 12.54 3.21
C GLN A 70 5.63 12.20 4.47
N ALA A 71 6.79 11.57 4.35
CA ALA A 71 7.67 11.33 5.49
C ALA A 71 8.11 12.66 6.13
N LYS A 72 8.57 13.63 5.33
CA LYS A 72 8.94 14.98 5.81
C LYS A 72 7.77 15.73 6.45
N LYS A 73 6.55 15.52 5.96
CA LYS A 73 5.35 16.18 6.45
C LYS A 73 4.83 15.59 7.76
N ASN A 74 4.85 14.26 7.87
CA ASN A 74 4.10 13.54 8.91
C ASN A 74 4.99 12.92 9.98
N VAL A 75 6.24 12.54 9.68
CA VAL A 75 7.14 11.90 10.67
C VAL A 75 7.65 12.95 11.64
N LYS A 76 7.33 12.76 12.92
CA LYS A 76 7.73 13.64 14.01
C LYS A 76 8.77 12.97 14.89
N GLN A 77 9.80 13.73 15.25
CA GLN A 77 10.78 13.28 16.23
C GLN A 77 10.09 13.08 17.59
N GLY A 78 10.33 11.92 18.22
CA GLY A 78 9.72 11.57 19.51
C GLY A 78 8.35 10.88 19.43
N ASP A 79 7.74 10.76 18.24
CA ASP A 79 6.51 10.00 18.03
C ASP A 79 6.70 8.93 16.94
N PRO A 80 7.09 7.70 17.32
CA PRO A 80 7.26 6.60 16.38
C PRO A 80 5.98 6.19 15.65
N THR A 81 4.79 6.57 16.14
CA THR A 81 3.51 6.22 15.52
C THR A 81 3.17 7.12 14.34
N SER A 82 3.78 8.31 14.27
CA SER A 82 3.63 9.27 13.17
C SER A 82 4.07 8.74 11.79
N LYS A 83 4.84 7.65 11.75
CA LYS A 83 5.22 6.93 10.52
C LYS A 83 4.04 6.24 9.83
N TYR A 84 3.04 5.79 10.59
CA TYR A 84 1.88 5.07 10.03
C TYR A 84 1.03 5.96 9.12
N PRO A 85 0.61 7.17 9.53
CA PRO A 85 -0.07 8.09 8.63
C PRO A 85 0.84 8.56 7.49
N ALA A 86 2.16 8.69 7.69
CA ALA A 86 3.09 9.03 6.61
C ALA A 86 3.07 8.01 5.46
N ILE A 87 3.08 6.71 5.79
CA ILE A 87 3.01 5.62 4.82
C ILE A 87 1.62 5.58 4.14
N GLY A 88 0.55 5.62 4.94
CA GLY A 88 -0.82 5.56 4.43
C GLY A 88 -1.17 6.71 3.50
N ASP A 89 -0.79 7.94 3.87
CA ASP A 89 -1.00 9.13 3.06
C ASP A 89 -0.13 9.11 1.78
N GLY A 90 1.10 8.61 1.87
CA GLY A 90 2.01 8.52 0.72
C GLY A 90 1.48 7.60 -0.36
N ILE A 91 0.99 6.43 0.04
CA ILE A 91 0.39 5.47 -0.88
C ILE A 91 -0.88 6.03 -1.52
N LEU A 92 -1.72 6.69 -0.73
CA LEU A 92 -2.93 7.34 -1.24
C LEU A 92 -2.60 8.45 -2.24
N GLU A 93 -1.62 9.30 -1.94
CA GLU A 93 -1.20 10.37 -2.84
C GLU A 93 -0.58 9.81 -4.12
N PHE A 94 0.14 8.68 -4.05
CA PHE A 94 0.61 7.97 -5.23
C PHE A 94 -0.55 7.46 -6.09
N PHE A 95 -1.54 6.77 -5.50
CA PHE A 95 -2.68 6.27 -6.27
C PHE A 95 -3.45 7.39 -6.98
N LYS A 96 -3.63 8.53 -6.31
CA LYS A 96 -4.23 9.74 -6.92
C LYS A 96 -3.39 10.32 -8.05
N SER A 97 -2.07 10.13 -8.02
CA SER A 97 -1.17 10.63 -9.07
C SER A 97 -1.20 9.78 -10.35
N VAL A 98 -1.63 8.52 -10.25
CA VAL A 98 -1.68 7.58 -11.37
C VAL A 98 -3.09 7.39 -11.94
N SER A 99 -4.14 7.56 -11.13
CA SER A 99 -5.51 7.53 -11.62
C SER A 99 -6.51 8.22 -10.69
N THR A 100 -7.70 8.54 -11.22
CA THR A 100 -8.84 8.94 -10.39
C THR A 100 -9.24 7.79 -9.49
N VAL A 101 -9.16 7.97 -8.17
CA VAL A 101 -9.51 6.94 -7.17
C VAL A 101 -11.01 7.00 -6.89
N ASP A 102 -11.73 5.93 -7.25
CA ASP A 102 -13.15 5.71 -6.94
C ASP A 102 -13.34 4.48 -6.03
N VAL A 103 -14.58 4.14 -5.71
CA VAL A 103 -14.89 3.04 -4.77
C VAL A 103 -14.42 1.67 -5.30
N ASP A 104 -14.55 1.42 -6.60
CA ASP A 104 -14.20 0.14 -7.22
C ASP A 104 -12.68 -0.05 -7.23
N LYS A 105 -11.94 1.03 -7.46
CA LYS A 105 -10.48 1.04 -7.38
C LYS A 105 -9.99 0.84 -5.95
N VAL A 106 -10.66 1.42 -4.96
CA VAL A 106 -10.33 1.17 -3.54
C VAL A 106 -10.55 -0.29 -3.16
N TRP A 107 -11.62 -0.93 -3.68
CA TRP A 107 -11.82 -2.37 -3.56
C TRP A 107 -10.67 -3.18 -4.19
N LYS A 108 -10.27 -2.88 -5.43
CA LYS A 108 -9.13 -3.54 -6.07
C LYS A 108 -7.83 -3.38 -5.29
N ILE A 109 -7.54 -2.17 -4.81
CA ILE A 109 -6.36 -1.90 -3.98
C ILE A 109 -6.38 -2.75 -2.72
N ALA A 110 -7.53 -2.89 -2.05
CA ALA A 110 -7.66 -3.73 -0.85
C ALA A 110 -7.41 -5.22 -1.17
N ILE A 111 -7.88 -5.71 -2.31
CA ILE A 111 -7.64 -7.09 -2.77
C ILE A 111 -6.14 -7.32 -3.00
N TYR A 112 -5.47 -6.44 -3.75
CA TYR A 112 -4.03 -6.55 -3.97
C TYR A 112 -3.25 -6.48 -2.66
N PHE A 113 -3.62 -5.54 -1.79
CA PHE A 113 -2.98 -5.37 -0.50
C PHE A 113 -3.09 -6.62 0.39
N GLY A 114 -4.30 -7.15 0.56
CA GLY A 114 -4.52 -8.36 1.35
C GLY A 114 -3.81 -9.57 0.76
N SER A 115 -3.76 -9.68 -0.57
CA SER A 115 -3.08 -10.76 -1.28
C SER A 115 -1.56 -10.71 -1.10
N GLU A 116 -0.95 -9.54 -1.28
CA GLU A 116 0.49 -9.34 -1.07
C GLU A 116 0.90 -9.59 0.38
N TRP A 117 0.02 -9.25 1.33
CA TRP A 117 0.24 -9.58 2.74
C TRP A 117 0.31 -11.09 2.96
N LEU A 118 -0.67 -11.85 2.46
CA LEU A 118 -0.68 -13.31 2.58
C LEU A 118 0.54 -13.95 1.90
N LEU A 119 0.90 -13.48 0.70
CA LEU A 119 2.06 -13.97 -0.04
C LEU A 119 3.36 -13.72 0.72
N THR A 120 3.55 -12.51 1.23
CA THR A 120 4.75 -12.16 2.00
C THR A 120 4.84 -12.98 3.29
N ALA A 121 3.73 -13.15 4.01
CA ALA A 121 3.70 -13.97 5.23
C ALA A 121 4.08 -15.43 4.97
N ALA A 122 3.57 -16.01 3.88
CA ALA A 122 3.89 -17.38 3.48
C ALA A 122 5.37 -17.55 3.11
N GLU A 123 5.98 -16.55 2.48
CA GLU A 123 7.40 -16.57 2.12
C GLU A 123 8.31 -16.40 3.33
N THR A 124 7.96 -15.51 4.26
CA THR A 124 8.71 -15.29 5.50
C THR A 124 8.66 -16.49 6.44
N SER A 125 7.54 -17.22 6.43
CA SER A 125 7.34 -18.40 7.29
C SER A 125 7.97 -19.68 6.74
N ARG A 126 8.54 -19.67 5.52
CA ARG A 126 9.25 -20.82 4.97
C ARG A 126 10.63 -20.93 5.60
N PRO A 127 11.04 -22.09 6.14
CA PRO A 127 12.42 -22.31 6.52
C PRO A 127 13.29 -22.13 5.29
N THR A 128 14.29 -21.25 5.36
CA THR A 128 15.38 -21.24 4.38
C THR A 128 16.05 -22.60 4.48
N GLY A 129 15.90 -23.42 3.43
CA GLY A 129 16.56 -24.72 3.32
C GLY A 129 18.08 -24.62 3.28
#